data_AF-A0A932K7C6-F1
#
_entry.id   AF-A0A932K7C6-F1
#
_cell.length_a   1.000
_cell.length_b   1.000
_cell.length_c   1.000
_cell.angle_alpha   90.00
_cell.angle_beta   90.00
_cell.angle_gamma   90.00
#
_symmetry.space_group_name_H-M   'P 1'
#
loop_
_entity.id
_entity.type
_entity.pdbx_description
1 polymer ?
#
loop_
_entity_poly.entity_id
_entity_poly.type
_entity_poly.pdbx_seq_one_letter_code
_entity_poly.pdbx_strand_id
1 'polypeptide(L)'
;SYSKNKEGGKELIKFLMEYNNYAEWLRAGQGFSTAPTKNFVRDKMWSEMDPQVEPFKDIAKYGRHFGWAGPASRKAAEVWSKYIIVDMYAKALQGTPPKEAIKWATSELKKVYEA
;
A
#
# COMPACT_ATOMS: atom_id res chain seq x y z
N SER A 1 19.38 -4.99 13.95
CA SER A 1 19.05 -3.54 13.91
C SER A 1 20.34 -2.77 13.74
N TYR A 2 20.50 -2.08 12.60
CA TYR A 2 21.75 -1.45 12.14
C TYR A 2 21.95 -0.01 12.64
N SER A 3 20.96 0.59 13.30
CA SER A 3 21.09 1.94 13.86
C SER A 3 21.99 1.93 15.10
N LYS A 4 22.96 2.85 15.11
CA LYS A 4 23.85 3.10 16.26
C LYS A 4 23.13 3.80 17.42
N ASN A 5 21.99 4.47 17.17
CA ASN A 5 21.17 5.13 18.19
C ASN A 5 19.71 4.69 18.07
N LYS A 6 19.37 3.56 18.72
CA LYS A 6 18.01 2.99 18.67
C LYS A 6 17.03 3.78 19.52
N GLU A 7 17.45 4.24 20.69
CA GLU A 7 16.57 4.97 21.60
C GLU A 7 16.18 6.34 21.02
N GLY A 8 17.14 7.11 20.49
CA GLY A 8 16.82 8.35 19.78
C GLY A 8 15.94 8.13 18.56
N GLY A 9 16.12 7.03 17.82
CA GLY A 9 15.26 6.68 16.70
C GLY A 9 13.81 6.37 17.12
N LYS A 10 13.61 5.67 18.24
CA LYS A 10 12.27 5.42 18.79
C LYS A 10 11.61 6.70 19.27
N GLU A 11 12.34 7.57 19.98
CA GLU A 11 11.81 8.85 20.46
C GLU A 11 11.45 9.78 19.30
N LEU A 12 12.25 9.81 18.23
CA LEU A 12 11.90 10.55 17.02
C LEU A 12 10.59 10.04 16.40
N ILE A 13 10.42 8.72 16.28
CA ILE A 13 9.18 8.15 15.73
C ILE A 13 7.97 8.53 16.60
N LYS A 14 8.11 8.50 17.93
CA LYS A 14 7.03 8.92 18.84
C LYS A 14 6.69 10.39 18.62
N PHE A 15 7.69 11.27 18.63
CA PHE A 15 7.53 12.70 18.40
C PHE A 15 6.84 12.97 17.06
N LEU A 16 7.28 12.35 15.97
CA LEU A 16 6.66 12.51 14.64
C LEU A 16 5.20 12.05 14.60
N MET A 17 4.84 11.05 15.40
CA MET A 17 3.48 10.48 15.46
C MET A 17 2.60 11.15 16.52
N GLU A 18 3.11 12.10 17.30
CA GLU A 18 2.27 12.96 18.14
C GLU A 18 1.23 13.68 17.28
N TYR A 19 0.02 13.83 17.82
CA TYR A 19 -1.13 14.25 17.00
C TYR A 19 -0.86 15.55 16.25
N ASN A 20 -0.39 16.59 16.93
CA ASN A 20 -0.18 17.90 16.30
C ASN A 20 0.88 17.84 15.19
N ASN A 21 2.01 17.16 15.44
CA ASN A 21 3.10 17.05 14.48
C ASN A 21 2.67 16.28 13.22
N TYR A 22 2.00 15.14 13.40
CA TYR A 22 1.54 14.34 12.28
C TYR A 22 0.35 14.98 11.55
N ALA A 23 -0.58 15.61 12.27
CA ALA A 23 -1.76 16.23 11.68
C ALA A 23 -1.38 17.40 10.77
N GLU A 24 -0.38 18.22 11.15
CA GLU A 24 0.15 19.27 10.26
C GLU A 24 0.72 18.69 8.97
N TRP A 25 1.52 17.63 9.05
CA TRP A 25 2.05 16.94 7.87
C TRP A 25 0.93 16.34 7.01
N LEU A 26 -0.06 15.70 7.63
CA LEU A 26 -1.20 15.09 6.93
C LEU A 26 -2.02 16.15 6.19
N ARG A 27 -2.30 17.29 6.84
CA ARG A 27 -3.03 18.42 6.26
C ARG A 27 -2.30 19.01 5.07
N ALA A 28 -0.98 19.17 5.17
CA ALA A 28 -0.15 19.63 4.06
C ALA A 28 -0.21 18.69 2.85
N GLY A 29 -0.37 17.38 3.10
CA GLY A 29 -0.52 16.37 2.06
C GLY A 29 -1.88 16.34 1.36
N GLN A 30 -2.89 17.07 1.87
CA GLN A 30 -4.22 17.20 1.27
C GLN A 30 -4.78 15.87 0.71
N GLY A 31 -4.75 14.81 1.52
CA GLY A 31 -5.34 13.52 1.16
C GLY A 31 -4.51 12.64 0.23
N PHE A 32 -3.30 13.07 -0.16
CA PHE A 32 -2.34 12.22 -0.87
C PHE A 32 -1.94 10.98 -0.05
N SER A 33 -1.78 11.16 1.27
CA SER A 33 -1.53 10.07 2.21
C SER A 33 -2.77 9.73 3.01
N THR A 34 -2.97 8.44 3.28
CA THR A 34 -4.08 7.98 4.12
C THR A 34 -3.77 8.18 5.59
N ALA A 35 -4.81 8.42 6.39
CA ALA A 35 -4.68 8.51 7.83
C ALA A 35 -4.27 7.15 8.43
N PRO A 36 -3.18 7.08 9.21
CA PRO A 36 -2.66 5.80 9.71
C PRO A 36 -3.46 5.25 10.90
N THR A 37 -4.29 6.08 11.55
CA THR A 37 -5.12 5.69 12.70
C THR A 37 -6.48 6.37 12.67
N LYS A 38 -7.44 5.84 13.44
CA LYS A 38 -8.80 6.40 13.58
C LYS A 38 -8.81 7.85 14.10
N ASN A 39 -7.79 8.27 14.84
CA ASN A 39 -7.71 9.65 15.35
C ASN A 39 -7.49 10.63 14.19
N PHE A 40 -6.62 10.29 13.24
CA PHE A 40 -6.35 11.14 12.08
C PHE A 40 -7.47 11.10 11.04
N VAL A 41 -8.26 10.03 10.97
CA VAL A 41 -9.47 9.96 10.13
C VAL A 41 -10.55 10.95 10.59
N ARG A 42 -10.54 11.34 11.87
CA ARG A 42 -11.48 12.31 12.46
C ARG A 42 -11.00 13.76 12.39
N ASP A 43 -9.82 14.00 11.83
CA ASP A 43 -9.30 15.36 11.69
C ASP A 43 -10.22 16.20 10.79
N LYS A 44 -10.42 17.47 11.14
CA LYS A 44 -11.34 18.37 10.43
C LYS A 44 -10.94 18.61 8.98
N MET A 45 -9.68 18.40 8.62
CA MET A 45 -9.20 18.52 7.24
C MET A 45 -10.07 17.74 6.25
N TRP A 46 -10.55 16.54 6.64
CA TRP A 46 -11.31 15.69 5.72
C TRP A 46 -12.66 16.28 5.33
N SER A 47 -13.27 17.09 6.20
CA SER A 47 -14.52 17.82 5.91
C SER A 47 -14.28 19.22 5.35
N GLU A 48 -13.08 19.76 5.49
CA GLU A 48 -12.70 21.10 5.03
C GLU A 48 -12.04 21.10 3.65
N MET A 49 -11.58 19.93 3.19
CA MET A 49 -11.03 19.72 1.85
C MET A 49 -12.11 19.51 0.79
N ASP A 50 -11.68 19.36 -0.48
CA ASP A 50 -12.57 19.01 -1.59
C ASP A 50 -13.44 17.78 -1.22
N PRO A 51 -14.78 17.88 -1.32
CA PRO A 51 -15.69 16.77 -1.05
C PRO A 51 -15.39 15.50 -1.86
N GLN A 52 -14.74 15.61 -3.01
CA GLN A 52 -14.28 14.46 -3.79
C GLN A 52 -13.18 13.66 -3.10
N VAL A 53 -12.42 14.29 -2.19
CA VAL A 53 -11.32 13.65 -1.46
C VAL A 53 -11.81 13.00 -0.15
N GLU A 54 -12.93 13.44 0.40
CA GLU A 54 -13.46 12.93 1.67
C GLU A 54 -13.60 11.38 1.72
N PRO A 55 -14.09 10.68 0.68
CA PRO A 55 -14.20 9.23 0.69
C PRO A 55 -12.86 8.49 0.91
N PHE A 56 -11.73 9.11 0.54
CA PHE A 56 -10.40 8.48 0.67
C PHE A 56 -9.91 8.38 2.12
N LYS A 57 -10.52 9.11 3.07
CA LYS A 57 -10.17 9.00 4.50
C LYS A 57 -10.28 7.56 5.03
N ASP A 58 -11.15 6.77 4.42
CA ASP A 58 -11.47 5.39 4.82
C ASP A 58 -10.82 4.31 3.95
N ILE A 59 -10.09 4.66 2.89
CA ILE A 59 -9.58 3.68 1.91
C ILE A 59 -8.62 2.66 2.53
N ALA A 60 -7.91 3.04 3.60
CA ALA A 60 -7.03 2.15 4.34
C ALA A 60 -7.76 0.93 4.94
N LYS A 61 -9.08 1.01 5.17
CA LYS A 61 -9.92 -0.12 5.62
C LYS A 61 -10.04 -1.22 4.55
N TYR A 62 -9.94 -0.83 3.29
CA TYR A 62 -10.14 -1.70 2.13
C TYR A 62 -8.82 -2.09 1.45
N GLY A 63 -7.73 -1.39 1.76
CA GLY A 63 -6.40 -1.67 1.26
C GLY A 63 -5.95 -3.11 1.54
N ARG A 64 -5.19 -3.67 0.61
CA ARG A 64 -4.54 -4.98 0.72
C ARG A 64 -3.05 -4.81 0.51
N HIS A 65 -2.24 -5.50 1.32
CA HIS A 65 -0.80 -5.58 1.10
C HIS A 65 -0.48 -6.50 -0.09
N PHE A 66 0.70 -6.32 -0.67
CA PHE A 66 1.21 -7.24 -1.68
C PHE A 66 1.33 -8.66 -1.11
N GLY A 67 0.68 -9.61 -1.78
CA GLY A 67 0.64 -11.00 -1.35
C GLY A 67 -0.59 -11.40 -0.54
N TRP A 68 -1.55 -10.50 -0.26
CA TRP A 68 -2.86 -10.88 0.30
C TRP A 68 -3.55 -11.93 -0.60
N ALA A 69 -4.13 -13.03 -0.14
CA ALA A 69 -4.48 -13.53 1.19
C ALA A 69 -3.37 -14.31 1.95
N GLY A 70 -2.11 -14.24 1.50
CA GLY A 70 -0.93 -14.76 2.17
C GLY A 70 -0.09 -13.67 2.87
N PRO A 71 1.12 -14.03 3.36
CA PRO A 71 2.02 -13.09 4.03
C PRO A 71 2.69 -12.12 3.04
N ALA A 72 2.90 -10.88 3.49
CA ALA A 72 3.85 -9.98 2.84
C ALA A 72 5.25 -10.61 2.94
N SER A 73 5.78 -11.06 1.81
CA SER A 73 7.01 -11.87 1.75
C SER A 73 7.91 -11.42 0.60
N ARG A 74 9.17 -11.85 0.60
CA ARG A 74 10.09 -11.63 -0.53
C ARG A 74 9.50 -12.18 -1.84
N LYS A 75 8.84 -13.34 -1.79
CA LYS A 75 8.17 -13.96 -2.94
C LYS A 75 7.03 -13.07 -3.45
N ALA A 76 6.19 -12.52 -2.56
CA ALA A 76 5.14 -11.57 -2.95
C ALA A 76 5.70 -10.28 -3.58
N ALA A 77 6.79 -9.75 -3.04
CA ALA A 77 7.49 -8.59 -3.61
C ALA A 77 8.08 -8.90 -5.00
N GLU A 78 8.65 -10.09 -5.18
CA GLU A 78 9.20 -10.51 -6.47
C GLU A 78 8.11 -10.60 -7.55
N VAL A 79 6.94 -11.17 -7.22
CA VAL A 79 5.78 -11.20 -8.14
C VAL A 79 5.38 -9.80 -8.59
N TRP A 80 5.33 -8.86 -7.64
CA TRP A 80 5.03 -7.46 -7.92
C TRP A 80 6.09 -6.81 -8.81
N SER A 81 7.37 -6.94 -8.47
CA SER A 81 8.48 -6.37 -9.25
C SER A 81 8.59 -6.94 -10.65
N LYS A 82 8.17 -8.19 -10.86
CA LYS A 82 8.10 -8.83 -12.19
C LYS A 82 6.82 -8.51 -12.95
N TYR A 83 5.92 -7.70 -12.39
CA TYR A 83 4.66 -7.30 -13.03
C TYR A 83 3.75 -8.47 -13.44
N ILE A 84 3.89 -9.66 -12.84
CA ILE A 84 3.24 -10.89 -13.34
C ILE A 84 1.71 -10.73 -13.47
N ILE A 85 1.06 -10.11 -12.49
CA ILE A 85 -0.39 -9.88 -12.54
C ILE A 85 -0.76 -8.76 -13.52
N VAL A 86 0.05 -7.72 -13.62
CA VAL A 86 -0.16 -6.60 -14.56
C VAL A 86 -0.06 -7.11 -15.99
N ASP A 87 0.98 -7.88 -16.28
CA ASP A 87 1.23 -8.49 -17.58
C ASP A 87 0.16 -9.51 -17.97
N MET A 88 -0.45 -10.20 -17.01
CA MET A 88 -1.60 -11.07 -17.25
C MET A 88 -2.74 -10.27 -17.89
N TYR A 89 -3.10 -9.13 -17.31
CA TYR A 89 -4.14 -8.25 -17.84
C TYR A 89 -3.71 -7.62 -19.17
N ALA A 90 -2.45 -7.16 -19.27
CA ALA A 90 -1.93 -6.59 -20.51
C ALA A 90 -2.02 -7.59 -21.68
N LYS A 91 -1.64 -8.85 -21.46
CA LYS A 91 -1.76 -9.93 -22.46
C LYS A 91 -3.20 -10.15 -22.91
N ALA A 92 -4.14 -10.18 -21.96
CA ALA A 92 -5.56 -10.32 -22.26
C ALA A 92 -6.08 -9.15 -23.11
N LEU A 93 -5.70 -7.91 -22.74
CA LEU A 93 -6.06 -6.71 -23.49
C LEU A 93 -5.44 -6.66 -24.90
N GLN A 94 -4.28 -7.31 -25.10
CA GLN A 94 -3.60 -7.43 -26.39
C GLN A 94 -4.11 -8.61 -27.24
N GLY A 95 -5.18 -9.29 -26.83
CA GLY A 95 -5.84 -10.34 -27.63
C GLY A 95 -5.47 -11.77 -27.26
N THR A 96 -4.67 -12.00 -26.22
CA THR A 96 -4.48 -13.36 -25.69
C THR A 96 -5.79 -13.84 -25.05
N PRO A 97 -6.29 -15.06 -25.34
CA PRO A 97 -7.48 -15.58 -24.68
C PRO A 97 -7.33 -15.55 -23.15
N PRO A 98 -8.34 -15.11 -22.37
CA PRO A 98 -8.20 -14.93 -20.92
C PRO A 98 -7.68 -16.16 -20.18
N LYS A 99 -8.11 -17.36 -20.59
CA LYS A 99 -7.64 -18.62 -20.00
C LYS A 99 -6.13 -18.83 -20.19
N GLU A 100 -5.59 -18.47 -21.36
CA GLU A 100 -4.15 -18.60 -21.64
C GLU A 100 -3.33 -17.53 -20.93
N ALA A 101 -3.86 -16.30 -20.81
CA ALA A 101 -3.21 -15.25 -20.02
C ALA A 101 -3.11 -15.64 -18.53
N ILE A 102 -4.19 -16.19 -17.96
CA ILE A 102 -4.20 -16.71 -16.58
C ILE A 102 -3.25 -17.89 -16.43
N LYS A 103 -3.22 -18.81 -17.40
CA LYS A 103 -2.32 -19.97 -17.39
C LYS A 103 -0.86 -19.54 -17.38
N TRP A 104 -0.50 -18.54 -18.18
CA TRP A 104 0.83 -17.93 -18.16
C TRP A 104 1.15 -17.29 -16.81
N ALA A 105 0.25 -16.46 -16.27
CA ALA A 105 0.50 -15.82 -14.97
C ALA A 105 0.65 -16.86 -13.85
N THR A 106 -0.14 -17.93 -13.89
CA THR A 106 -0.06 -19.04 -12.94
C THR A 106 1.28 -19.76 -13.03
N SER A 107 1.82 -19.99 -14.23
CA SER A 107 3.13 -20.64 -14.37
C SER A 107 4.26 -19.74 -13.85
N GLU A 108 4.21 -18.44 -14.09
CA GLU A 108 5.17 -17.48 -13.54
C GLU A 108 5.08 -17.39 -12.01
N LEU A 109 3.88 -17.38 -11.45
CA LEU A 109 3.68 -17.43 -10.00
C LEU A 109 4.29 -18.69 -9.39
N LYS A 110 4.10 -19.86 -10.01
CA LYS A 110 4.70 -21.12 -9.53
C LYS A 110 6.22 -21.06 -9.50
N LYS A 111 6.86 -20.50 -10.53
CA LYS A 111 8.32 -20.31 -10.53
C LYS A 111 8.82 -19.49 -9.34
N VAL A 112 8.03 -18.52 -8.85
CA VAL A 112 8.40 -17.72 -7.68
C VAL A 112 8.09 -18.45 -6.38
N TYR A 113 6.92 -19.10 -6.29
CA TYR A 113 6.45 -19.67 -5.03
C TYR A 113 6.95 -21.08 -4.74
N GLU A 114 7.24 -21.88 -5.76
CA GLU A 114 7.70 -23.27 -5.66
C GLU A 114 9.23 -23.40 -5.79
N ALA A 115 9.93 -22.29 -6.06
CA ALA A 115 11.40 -22.21 -5.96
C ALA A 115 11.90 -22.24 -4.51
#